data_AF-A0A2T6JJC8-F1
#
_entry.id   AF-A0A2T6JJC8-F1
#
_cell.length_a   1.000
_cell.length_b   1.000
_cell.length_c   1.000
_cell.angle_alpha   90.00
_cell.angle_beta   90.00
_cell.angle_gamma   90.00
#
_symmetry.space_group_name_H-M   'P 1'
#
loop_
_entity.id
_entity.type
_entity.pdbx_description
1 polymer ?
#
loop_
_entity_poly.entity_id
_entity_poly.type
_entity_poly.pdbx_seq_one_letter_code
_entity_poly.pdbx_strand_id
1 'polypeptide(L)'
;MGEGLTEDQNPRDAPNSLDEFLADLLPGIDEFLATQGTPLSQRPMRAASFVVERCIVSVDGESTDGFLVKGWFGVLLSLVIEWYERLYGDAISAQPKKTHTAALLIRNTPTALEIPLSFFSPLAEDNTRWFTFASDVLPHEEPLSWLVRPPTLSLLTEAQAKEISAEVTETVANIRRCSIGVLSISKDHPLSMRHGSLVLQYLERAAQNILSNERHNLSTAVWDTNFAAEQAVKCYLHQAQTVDVPNKHDVRKLAMLAAADQTPQDVTVALETMPSGADAIGYRYGEISTPSLSMVMSIYRAALVICRYYLNAYPRSIRLDNARFQLKFPPMPSNITRSKSD
;
A
#
# COMPACT_ATOMS: atom_id res chain seq x y z
N MET A 1 -38.95 55.71 -18.50
CA MET A 1 -38.63 54.52 -17.70
C MET A 1 -37.21 54.18 -18.04
N GLY A 2 -36.30 54.78 -17.28
CA GLY A 2 -34.85 54.70 -17.50
C GLY A 2 -34.28 53.48 -16.82
N GLU A 3 -33.19 53.02 -17.41
CA GLU A 3 -32.39 51.84 -17.10
C GLU A 3 -31.86 51.84 -15.67
N GLY A 4 -31.60 50.62 -15.18
CA GLY A 4 -30.96 50.37 -13.90
C GLY A 4 -30.48 48.93 -13.82
N LEU A 5 -29.72 48.48 -14.83
CA LEU A 5 -28.84 47.32 -14.68
C LEU A 5 -27.56 47.82 -14.03
N THR A 6 -27.45 47.61 -12.72
CA THR A 6 -26.21 47.80 -11.99
C THR A 6 -25.18 46.78 -12.48
N GLU A 7 -24.30 47.22 -13.37
CA GLU A 7 -22.99 46.65 -13.62
C GLU A 7 -22.16 46.80 -12.34
N ASP A 8 -22.34 45.86 -11.41
CA ASP A 8 -21.42 45.68 -10.28
C ASP A 8 -20.44 44.57 -10.68
N GLN A 9 -19.59 44.88 -11.66
CA GLN A 9 -18.37 44.14 -11.94
C GLN A 9 -17.20 45.05 -11.58
N ASN A 10 -16.97 45.15 -10.28
CA ASN A 10 -15.71 45.68 -9.78
C ASN A 10 -14.60 44.75 -10.33
N PRO A 11 -13.68 45.23 -11.19
CA PRO A 11 -12.58 44.40 -11.64
C PRO A 11 -11.80 44.01 -10.40
N ARG A 12 -11.75 42.72 -10.07
CA ARG A 12 -10.82 42.26 -9.03
C ARG A 12 -9.44 42.71 -9.48
N ASP A 13 -8.80 43.56 -8.68
CA ASP A 13 -7.43 43.98 -8.90
C ASP A 13 -6.58 42.73 -9.12
N ALA A 14 -5.74 42.75 -10.15
CA ALA A 14 -4.85 41.63 -10.44
C ALA A 14 -4.00 41.35 -9.19
N PRO A 15 -3.78 40.07 -8.82
CA PRO A 15 -2.99 39.74 -7.64
C PRO A 15 -1.58 40.32 -7.76
N ASN A 16 -1.08 40.92 -6.68
CA ASN A 16 0.20 41.62 -6.66
C ASN A 16 1.38 40.67 -6.46
N SER A 17 1.12 39.40 -6.13
CA SER A 17 2.13 38.37 -5.95
C SER A 17 1.62 36.97 -6.32
N LEU A 18 2.55 36.03 -6.50
CA LEU A 18 2.23 34.62 -6.73
C LEU A 18 1.52 33.99 -5.51
N ASP A 19 1.88 34.37 -4.29
CA ASP A 19 1.22 33.84 -3.07
C ASP A 19 -0.24 34.31 -2.99
N GLU A 20 -0.54 35.58 -3.29
CA GLU A 20 -1.91 36.08 -3.37
C GLU A 20 -2.72 35.35 -4.45
N PHE A 21 -2.14 35.18 -5.64
CA PHE A 21 -2.77 34.42 -6.72
C PHE A 21 -3.10 32.97 -6.30
N LEU A 22 -2.16 32.30 -5.63
CA LEU A 22 -2.36 30.94 -5.14
C LEU A 22 -3.39 30.88 -4.01
N ALA A 23 -3.40 31.85 -3.10
CA ALA A 23 -4.35 31.90 -2.00
C ALA A 23 -5.81 31.99 -2.49
N ASP A 24 -6.05 32.71 -3.59
CA ASP A 24 -7.35 32.81 -4.23
C ASP A 24 -7.74 31.54 -5.01
N LEU A 25 -6.77 30.90 -5.66
CA LEU A 25 -7.02 29.79 -6.57
C LEU A 25 -7.09 28.42 -5.86
N LEU A 26 -6.22 28.17 -4.90
CA LEU A 26 -6.06 26.87 -4.24
C LEU A 26 -7.30 26.34 -3.52
N PRO A 27 -8.17 27.16 -2.88
CA PRO A 27 -9.42 26.66 -2.28
C PRO A 27 -10.29 25.89 -3.28
N GLY A 28 -10.48 26.43 -4.48
CA GLY A 28 -11.30 25.79 -5.52
C GLY A 28 -10.66 24.53 -6.09
N ILE A 29 -9.33 24.53 -6.28
CA ILE A 29 -8.58 23.33 -6.70
C ILE A 29 -8.69 22.24 -5.63
N ASP A 30 -8.52 22.59 -4.35
CA ASP A 30 -8.57 21.62 -3.26
C ASP A 30 -9.96 21.00 -3.10
N GLU A 31 -11.02 21.81 -3.17
CA GLU A 31 -12.41 21.31 -3.15
C GLU A 31 -12.67 20.35 -4.33
N PHE A 32 -12.19 20.70 -5.52
CA PHE A 32 -12.27 19.82 -6.68
C PHE A 32 -11.53 18.50 -6.42
N LEU A 33 -10.28 18.55 -5.96
CA LEU A 33 -9.48 17.34 -5.65
C LEU A 33 -10.12 16.49 -4.54
N ALA A 34 -10.74 17.13 -3.54
CA ALA A 34 -11.48 16.47 -2.48
C ALA A 34 -12.72 15.74 -3.02
N THR A 35 -13.49 16.39 -3.88
CA THR A 35 -14.68 15.82 -4.54
C THR A 35 -14.32 14.62 -5.42
N GLN A 36 -13.12 14.62 -6.00
CA GLN A 36 -12.57 13.47 -6.75
C GLN A 36 -12.03 12.35 -5.84
N GLY A 37 -12.13 12.48 -4.50
CA GLY A 37 -11.61 11.50 -3.54
C GLY A 37 -10.08 11.44 -3.50
N THR A 38 -9.38 12.49 -3.94
CA THR A 38 -7.91 12.52 -3.90
C THR A 38 -7.42 12.52 -2.44
N PRO A 39 -6.54 11.57 -2.05
CA PRO A 39 -5.97 11.55 -0.71
C PRO A 39 -5.24 12.85 -0.40
N LEU A 40 -5.41 13.37 0.82
CA LEU A 40 -4.87 14.66 1.26
C LEU A 40 -3.36 14.80 0.96
N SER A 41 -2.58 13.75 1.24
CA SER A 41 -1.13 13.71 1.00
C SER A 41 -0.69 13.83 -0.47
N GLN A 42 -1.61 13.62 -1.42
CA GLN A 42 -1.32 13.74 -2.86
C GLN A 42 -1.75 15.10 -3.43
N ARG A 43 -2.56 15.86 -2.70
CA ARG A 43 -3.18 17.08 -3.21
C ARG A 43 -2.18 18.21 -3.52
N PRO A 44 -1.14 18.48 -2.71
CA PRO A 44 -0.20 19.57 -3.01
C PRO A 44 0.48 19.42 -4.38
N MET A 45 1.01 18.23 -4.67
CA MET A 45 1.64 17.95 -5.97
C MET A 45 0.64 18.09 -7.12
N ARG A 46 -0.57 17.55 -6.98
CA ARG A 46 -1.60 17.65 -8.02
C ARG A 46 -2.09 19.08 -8.24
N ALA A 47 -2.24 19.86 -7.17
CA ALA A 47 -2.61 21.26 -7.24
C ALA A 47 -1.52 22.07 -7.94
N ALA A 48 -0.25 21.88 -7.56
CA ALA A 48 0.87 22.54 -8.23
C ALA A 48 0.93 22.19 -9.73
N SER A 49 0.81 20.91 -10.10
CA SER A 49 0.73 20.50 -11.51
C SER A 49 -0.45 21.12 -12.23
N PHE A 50 -1.63 21.18 -11.60
CA PHE A 50 -2.82 21.80 -12.17
C PHE A 50 -2.58 23.29 -12.48
N VAL A 51 -1.95 24.02 -11.57
CA VAL A 51 -1.60 25.44 -11.78
C VAL A 51 -0.67 25.59 -12.98
N VAL A 52 0.36 24.74 -13.11
CA VAL A 52 1.24 24.79 -14.29
C VAL A 52 0.49 24.50 -15.58
N GLU A 53 -0.33 23.44 -15.59
CA GLU A 53 -1.01 22.97 -16.79
C GLU A 53 -2.14 23.88 -17.27
N ARG A 54 -2.74 24.66 -16.35
CA ARG A 54 -3.98 25.41 -16.63
C ARG A 54 -3.85 26.92 -16.47
N CYS A 55 -2.88 27.40 -15.69
CA CYS A 55 -2.79 28.81 -15.32
C CYS A 55 -1.50 29.48 -15.80
N ILE A 56 -0.42 28.73 -16.01
CA ILE A 56 0.85 29.29 -16.48
C ILE A 56 0.87 29.31 -18.01
N VAL A 57 0.92 30.50 -18.59
CA VAL A 57 0.97 30.71 -20.05
C VAL A 57 2.42 30.66 -20.56
N SER A 58 3.36 31.28 -19.83
CA SER A 58 4.78 31.29 -20.17
C SER A 58 5.63 31.45 -18.91
N VAL A 59 6.87 30.99 -18.98
CA VAL A 59 7.88 31.23 -17.94
C VAL A 59 9.05 31.93 -18.62
N ASP A 60 9.53 33.03 -18.03
CA ASP A 60 10.61 33.82 -18.64
C ASP A 60 11.88 32.97 -18.78
N GLY A 61 12.35 32.80 -20.02
CA GLY A 61 13.55 32.04 -20.34
C GLY A 61 13.42 30.53 -20.25
N GLU A 62 12.25 29.97 -19.91
CA GLU A 62 12.04 28.53 -19.77
C GLU A 62 10.72 28.05 -20.40
N SER A 63 10.69 26.79 -20.85
CA SER A 63 9.43 26.13 -21.27
C SER A 63 8.66 25.59 -20.06
N THR A 64 7.36 25.32 -20.19
CA THR A 64 6.60 24.49 -19.24
C THR A 64 6.85 22.99 -19.46
N ASP A 65 7.45 22.57 -20.58
CA ASP A 65 7.77 21.17 -20.84
C ASP A 65 8.74 20.60 -19.81
N GLY A 66 8.38 19.47 -19.20
CA GLY A 66 9.22 18.83 -18.18
C GLY A 66 9.37 19.67 -16.91
N PHE A 67 8.37 20.49 -16.56
CA PHE A 67 8.42 21.39 -15.40
C PHE A 67 8.78 20.71 -14.07
N LEU A 68 8.47 19.42 -13.91
CA LEU A 68 8.71 18.66 -12.67
C LEU A 68 10.17 18.66 -12.18
N VAL A 69 11.14 18.92 -13.05
CA VAL A 69 12.57 18.96 -12.71
C VAL A 69 13.15 20.39 -12.68
N LYS A 70 12.32 21.40 -12.90
CA LYS A 70 12.75 22.80 -13.04
C LYS A 70 12.72 23.53 -11.69
N GLY A 71 13.61 24.50 -11.54
CA GLY A 71 13.77 25.22 -10.28
C GLY A 71 12.56 26.08 -9.91
N TRP A 72 11.98 26.78 -10.89
CA TRP A 72 10.79 27.59 -10.67
C TRP A 72 9.58 26.74 -10.23
N PHE A 73 9.47 25.49 -10.68
CA PHE A 73 8.42 24.59 -10.22
C PHE A 73 8.62 24.19 -8.75
N GLY A 74 9.87 24.03 -8.31
CA GLY A 74 10.19 23.83 -6.90
C GLY A 74 9.68 24.97 -6.00
N VAL A 75 9.81 26.22 -6.48
CA VAL A 75 9.27 27.41 -5.78
C VAL A 75 7.74 27.38 -5.75
N LEU A 76 7.08 27.10 -6.87
CA LEU A 76 5.62 26.99 -6.92
C LEU A 76 5.11 25.88 -5.99
N LEU A 77 5.67 24.68 -6.09
CA LEU A 77 5.29 23.53 -5.28
C LEU A 77 5.46 23.82 -3.79
N SER A 78 6.51 24.55 -3.42
CA SER A 78 6.77 24.98 -2.05
C SER A 78 5.64 25.85 -1.50
N LEU A 79 5.22 26.89 -2.24
CA LEU A 79 4.12 27.76 -1.83
C LEU A 79 2.80 26.99 -1.70
N VAL A 80 2.55 26.06 -2.62
CA VAL A 80 1.37 25.18 -2.56
C VAL A 80 1.42 24.29 -1.31
N ILE A 81 2.57 23.66 -1.01
CA ILE A 81 2.74 22.84 0.21
C ILE A 81 2.51 23.69 1.46
N GLU A 82 3.09 24.89 1.54
CA GLU A 82 2.90 25.80 2.68
C GLU A 82 1.44 26.20 2.87
N TRP A 83 0.71 26.45 1.78
CA TRP A 83 -0.73 26.71 1.85
C TRP A 83 -1.50 25.51 2.43
N TYR A 84 -1.20 24.29 1.96
CA TYR A 84 -1.82 23.06 2.48
C TYR A 84 -1.44 22.79 3.94
N GLU A 85 -0.20 23.03 4.34
CA GLU A 85 0.27 22.89 5.74
C GLU A 85 -0.42 23.90 6.66
N ARG A 86 -0.61 25.15 6.22
CA ARG A 86 -1.38 26.15 6.97
C ARG A 86 -2.84 25.71 7.18
N LEU A 87 -3.47 25.13 6.16
CA LEU A 87 -4.88 24.76 6.20
C LEU A 87 -5.13 23.46 6.99
N TYR A 88 -4.27 22.44 6.81
CA TYR A 88 -4.50 21.09 7.32
C TYR A 88 -3.59 20.70 8.49
N GLY A 89 -2.56 21.50 8.80
CA GLY A 89 -1.61 21.22 9.86
C GLY A 89 -0.97 19.84 9.70
N ASP A 90 -0.84 19.09 10.79
CA ASP A 90 -0.22 17.77 10.79
C ASP A 90 -0.96 16.71 9.94
N ALA A 91 -2.22 16.95 9.57
CA ALA A 91 -2.99 16.01 8.75
C ALA A 91 -2.42 15.86 7.32
N ILE A 92 -1.78 16.89 6.76
CA ILE A 92 -1.09 16.78 5.46
C ILE A 92 0.19 15.94 5.57
N SER A 93 0.78 15.96 6.77
CA SER A 93 2.03 15.31 7.13
C SER A 93 1.83 13.86 7.54
N ALA A 94 0.61 13.49 7.92
CA ALA A 94 0.18 12.11 8.14
C ALA A 94 0.21 11.35 6.81
N GLN A 95 1.41 11.04 6.33
CA GLN A 95 1.56 10.06 5.28
C GLN A 95 1.06 8.74 5.86
N PRO A 96 0.11 8.07 5.21
CA PRO A 96 -0.18 6.70 5.60
C PRO A 96 1.15 5.96 5.50
N LYS A 97 1.66 5.49 6.64
CA LYS A 97 2.83 4.61 6.64
C LYS A 97 2.51 3.53 5.61
N LYS A 98 3.34 3.39 4.57
CA LYS A 98 3.20 2.32 3.56
C LYS A 98 3.68 1.00 4.15
N THR A 99 3.21 0.71 5.35
CA THR A 99 3.45 -0.52 6.09
C THR A 99 2.25 -1.42 5.92
N HIS A 100 2.50 -2.71 5.96
CA HIS A 100 1.47 -3.72 6.07
C HIS A 100 1.56 -4.38 7.43
N THR A 101 0.45 -4.46 8.15
CA THR A 101 0.39 -5.12 9.45
C THR A 101 0.25 -6.62 9.26
N ALA A 102 1.27 -7.38 9.70
CA ALA A 102 1.19 -8.83 9.81
C ALA A 102 1.08 -9.26 11.29
N ALA A 103 0.58 -10.47 11.51
CA ALA A 103 0.50 -11.09 12.83
C ALA A 103 1.51 -12.23 12.96
N LEU A 104 2.17 -12.31 14.12
CA LEU A 104 3.10 -13.37 14.51
C LEU A 104 2.72 -13.92 15.89
N LEU A 105 3.21 -15.11 16.23
CA LEU A 105 3.14 -15.62 17.61
C LEU A 105 4.52 -15.61 18.25
N ILE A 106 4.68 -14.79 19.29
CA ILE A 106 5.87 -14.84 20.14
C ILE A 106 5.42 -15.36 21.51
N ARG A 107 5.88 -16.55 21.89
CA ARG A 107 5.45 -17.25 23.12
C ARG A 107 3.92 -17.35 23.24
N ASN A 108 3.26 -17.78 22.15
CA ASN A 108 1.80 -17.87 22.04
C ASN A 108 1.04 -16.54 22.24
N THR A 109 1.75 -15.41 22.15
CA THR A 109 1.15 -14.07 22.23
C THR A 109 1.13 -13.46 20.83
N PRO A 110 -0.05 -13.08 20.30
CA PRO A 110 -0.15 -12.34 19.05
C PRO A 110 0.67 -11.06 19.13
N THR A 111 1.61 -10.89 18.20
CA THR A 111 2.48 -9.72 18.11
C THR A 111 2.38 -9.14 16.71
N ALA A 112 2.20 -7.82 16.62
CA ALA A 112 2.09 -7.14 15.34
C ALA A 112 3.48 -6.87 14.75
N LEU A 113 3.58 -6.99 13.43
CA LEU A 113 4.76 -6.66 12.65
C LEU A 113 4.38 -5.63 11.58
N GLU A 114 4.91 -4.41 11.67
CA GLU A 114 4.66 -3.32 10.70
C GLU A 114 5.68 -3.39 9.55
N ILE A 115 5.34 -4.10 8.47
CA ILE A 115 6.27 -4.39 7.37
C ILE A 115 6.30 -3.23 6.37
N PRO A 116 7.42 -2.51 6.17
CA PRO A 116 7.52 -1.51 5.12
C PRO A 116 7.46 -2.19 3.74
N LEU A 117 6.52 -1.78 2.88
CA LEU A 117 6.35 -2.35 1.53
C LEU A 117 7.28 -1.71 0.50
N SER A 118 7.70 -0.48 0.75
CA SER A 118 8.61 0.29 -0.10
C SER A 118 9.30 1.34 0.75
N PHE A 119 10.51 1.73 0.39
CA PHE A 119 11.23 2.78 1.09
C PHE A 119 11.97 3.70 0.11
N PHE A 120 12.22 4.92 0.58
CA PHE A 120 13.06 5.89 -0.09
C PHE A 120 14.39 5.98 0.64
N SER A 121 15.49 6.08 -0.10
CA SER A 121 16.77 6.50 0.49
C SER A 121 16.66 7.95 0.96
N PRO A 122 17.57 8.39 1.86
CA PRO A 122 17.80 9.81 2.09
C PRO A 122 18.00 10.57 0.77
N LEU A 123 17.58 11.84 0.75
CA LEU A 123 17.77 12.72 -0.40
C LEU A 123 19.26 13.05 -0.54
N ALA A 124 19.82 12.83 -1.72
CA ALA A 124 21.18 13.19 -2.06
C ALA A 124 21.30 14.69 -2.38
N GLU A 125 22.53 15.20 -2.43
CA GLU A 125 22.83 16.62 -2.70
C GLU A 125 22.31 17.10 -4.07
N ASP A 126 22.18 16.20 -5.04
CA ASP A 126 21.67 16.48 -6.39
C ASP A 126 20.13 16.45 -6.48
N ASN A 127 19.44 16.44 -5.33
CA ASN A 127 17.99 16.26 -5.21
C ASN A 127 17.46 14.95 -5.78
N THR A 128 18.29 13.89 -5.82
CA THR A 128 17.82 12.55 -6.16
C THR A 128 17.62 11.68 -4.92
N ARG A 129 16.70 10.71 -5.01
CA ARG A 129 16.58 9.63 -4.04
C ARG A 129 16.20 8.33 -4.72
N TRP A 130 16.68 7.23 -4.16
CA TRP A 130 16.32 5.89 -4.61
C TRP A 130 14.99 5.49 -4.00
N PHE A 131 14.08 5.03 -4.83
CA PHE A 131 12.87 4.33 -4.43
C PHE A 131 13.05 2.84 -4.67
N THR A 132 12.81 2.02 -3.65
CA THR A 132 13.03 0.57 -3.74
C THR A 132 11.75 -0.21 -3.50
N PHE A 133 11.45 -1.14 -4.41
CA PHE A 133 10.47 -2.21 -4.21
C PHE A 133 11.19 -3.45 -3.67
N ALA A 134 11.28 -3.58 -2.35
CA ALA A 134 11.93 -4.73 -1.75
C ALA A 134 11.02 -5.97 -1.87
N SER A 135 11.58 -7.10 -2.33
CA SER A 135 10.91 -8.41 -2.31
C SER A 135 11.25 -9.22 -1.07
N ASP A 136 12.35 -8.87 -0.40
CA ASP A 136 12.93 -9.60 0.73
C ASP A 136 13.44 -8.62 1.78
N VAL A 137 13.90 -9.14 2.92
CA VAL A 137 14.69 -8.35 3.89
C VAL A 137 16.02 -7.98 3.24
N LEU A 138 16.36 -6.70 3.27
CA LEU A 138 17.61 -6.18 2.70
C LEU A 138 18.74 -6.22 3.72
N PRO A 139 20.02 -6.22 3.29
CA PRO A 139 21.17 -6.41 4.18
C PRO A 139 21.33 -5.37 5.30
N HIS A 140 20.67 -4.22 5.20
CA HIS A 140 20.75 -3.11 6.16
C HIS A 140 19.48 -2.94 6.99
N GLU A 141 18.48 -3.80 6.77
CA GLU A 141 17.23 -3.77 7.52
C GLU A 141 17.36 -4.61 8.78
N GLU A 142 16.66 -4.18 9.84
CA GLU A 142 16.57 -4.86 11.12
C GLU A 142 15.11 -5.27 11.37
N PRO A 143 14.59 -6.38 10.79
CA PRO A 143 13.16 -6.68 10.82
C PRO A 143 12.55 -6.84 12.21
N LEU A 144 13.36 -7.22 13.22
CA LEU A 144 12.89 -7.31 14.60
C LEU A 144 12.51 -5.95 15.18
N SER A 145 13.06 -4.85 14.65
CA SER A 145 12.69 -3.49 15.08
C SER A 145 11.30 -3.06 14.56
N TRP A 146 10.69 -3.84 13.67
CA TRP A 146 9.35 -3.58 13.14
C TRP A 146 8.24 -4.24 13.98
N LEU A 147 8.61 -5.00 15.00
CA LEU A 147 7.66 -5.56 15.95
C LEU A 147 7.06 -4.44 16.80
N VAL A 148 5.73 -4.40 16.88
CA VAL A 148 5.02 -3.40 17.68
C VAL A 148 4.76 -3.97 19.07
N ARG A 149 5.47 -3.41 20.07
CA ARG A 149 5.37 -3.80 21.48
C ARG A 149 5.58 -5.31 21.70
N PRO A 150 6.69 -5.91 21.19
CA PRO A 150 6.95 -7.32 21.41
C PRO A 150 7.18 -7.62 22.90
N PRO A 151 7.00 -8.89 23.34
CA PRO A 151 7.52 -9.31 24.63
C PRO A 151 9.04 -9.15 24.67
N THR A 152 9.62 -9.09 25.87
CA THR A 152 11.07 -8.87 26.06
C THR A 152 11.92 -9.91 25.34
N LEU A 153 12.44 -9.56 24.16
CA LEU A 153 13.17 -10.48 23.28
C LEU A 153 14.51 -10.92 23.88
N SER A 154 15.12 -10.12 24.73
CA SER A 154 16.38 -10.47 25.42
C SER A 154 16.24 -11.63 26.41
N LEU A 155 15.01 -12.01 26.78
CA LEU A 155 14.73 -13.18 27.63
C LEU A 155 14.52 -14.47 26.83
N LEU A 156 14.65 -14.44 25.51
CA LEU A 156 14.55 -15.61 24.65
C LEU A 156 15.85 -16.42 24.68
N THR A 157 15.73 -17.74 24.54
CA THR A 157 16.91 -18.56 24.24
C THR A 157 17.42 -18.25 22.83
N GLU A 158 18.69 -18.56 22.54
CA GLU A 158 19.26 -18.37 21.20
C GLU A 158 18.44 -19.09 20.12
N ALA A 159 17.97 -20.31 20.41
CA ALA A 159 17.11 -21.08 19.51
C ALA A 159 15.78 -20.36 19.25
N GLN A 160 15.12 -19.84 20.29
CA GLN A 160 13.87 -19.08 20.16
C GLN A 160 14.07 -17.77 19.38
N ALA A 161 15.15 -17.05 19.65
CA ALA A 161 15.48 -15.82 18.95
C ALA A 161 15.72 -16.09 17.45
N LYS A 162 16.44 -17.17 17.12
CA LYS A 162 16.67 -17.58 15.74
C LYS A 162 15.37 -18.00 15.03
N GLU A 163 14.50 -18.74 15.70
CA GLU A 163 13.19 -19.13 15.17
C GLU A 163 12.31 -17.90 14.85
N ILE A 164 12.21 -16.95 15.80
CA ILE A 164 11.45 -15.71 15.60
C ILE A 164 12.07 -14.87 14.47
N SER A 165 13.39 -14.76 14.41
CA SER A 165 14.07 -14.03 13.34
C SER A 165 13.79 -14.65 11.97
N ALA A 166 13.75 -15.98 11.87
CA ALA A 166 13.42 -16.69 10.65
C ALA A 166 11.94 -16.46 10.26
N GLU A 167 11.02 -16.59 11.21
CA GLU A 167 9.59 -16.37 10.97
C GLU A 167 9.30 -14.92 10.54
N VAL A 168 9.92 -13.93 11.19
CA VAL A 168 9.81 -12.52 10.82
C VAL A 168 10.33 -12.32 9.39
N THR A 169 11.51 -12.85 9.07
CA THR A 169 12.11 -12.71 7.74
C THR A 169 11.23 -13.34 6.65
N GLU A 170 10.70 -14.54 6.90
CA GLU A 170 9.81 -15.23 5.97
C GLU A 170 8.49 -14.46 5.79
N THR A 171 7.90 -13.96 6.87
CA THR A 171 6.65 -13.18 6.83
C THR A 171 6.85 -11.90 6.03
N VAL A 172 7.96 -11.20 6.24
CA VAL A 172 8.34 -10.00 5.47
C VAL A 172 8.45 -10.33 3.99
N ALA A 173 9.18 -11.38 3.63
CA ALA A 173 9.36 -11.77 2.24
C ALA A 173 8.03 -12.16 1.59
N ASN A 174 7.16 -12.91 2.28
CA ASN A 174 5.84 -13.27 1.77
C ASN A 174 4.99 -12.04 1.48
N ILE A 175 4.87 -11.10 2.43
CA ILE A 175 4.07 -9.88 2.28
C ILE A 175 4.62 -8.96 1.19
N ARG A 176 5.93 -8.74 1.16
CA ARG A 176 6.59 -7.91 0.13
C ARG A 176 6.42 -8.48 -1.26
N ARG A 177 6.60 -9.80 -1.44
CA ARG A 177 6.35 -10.48 -2.72
C ARG A 177 4.89 -10.48 -3.11
N CYS A 178 3.95 -10.55 -2.16
CA CYS A 178 2.53 -10.32 -2.45
C CYS A 178 2.32 -8.89 -2.97
N SER A 179 2.89 -7.88 -2.32
CA SER A 179 2.76 -6.47 -2.73
C SER A 179 3.32 -6.21 -4.13
N ILE A 180 4.55 -6.64 -4.39
CA ILE A 180 5.15 -6.58 -5.73
C ILE A 180 4.29 -7.34 -6.73
N GLY A 181 3.75 -8.49 -6.32
CA GLY A 181 2.95 -9.31 -7.19
C GLY A 181 1.67 -8.62 -7.64
N VAL A 182 0.97 -7.96 -6.72
CA VAL A 182 -0.21 -7.15 -7.05
C VAL A 182 0.12 -5.99 -7.99
N LEU A 183 1.26 -5.31 -7.77
CA LEU A 183 1.67 -4.17 -8.59
C LEU A 183 1.98 -4.52 -10.05
N SER A 184 2.22 -5.80 -10.33
CA SER A 184 2.67 -6.28 -11.65
C SER A 184 1.63 -7.18 -12.34
N ILE A 185 0.40 -7.21 -11.84
CA ILE A 185 -0.75 -7.83 -12.53
C ILE A 185 -1.03 -7.08 -13.83
N SER A 186 -1.31 -7.82 -14.91
CA SER A 186 -1.65 -7.22 -16.20
C SER A 186 -2.96 -6.40 -16.13
N LYS A 187 -2.94 -5.22 -16.74
CA LYS A 187 -4.12 -4.35 -16.88
C LYS A 187 -5.16 -4.89 -17.87
N ASP A 188 -4.76 -5.83 -18.73
CA ASP A 188 -5.62 -6.44 -19.75
C ASP A 188 -6.68 -7.39 -19.14
N HIS A 189 -6.59 -7.64 -17.83
CA HIS A 189 -7.51 -8.52 -17.10
C HIS A 189 -8.12 -7.79 -15.89
N PRO A 190 -9.22 -7.03 -16.09
CA PRO A 190 -9.85 -6.24 -15.03
C PRO A 190 -10.26 -7.06 -13.79
N LEU A 191 -10.71 -8.30 -14.00
CA LEU A 191 -11.05 -9.20 -12.90
C LEU A 191 -9.80 -9.61 -12.09
N SER A 192 -8.69 -9.90 -12.76
CA SER A 192 -7.42 -10.19 -12.08
C SER A 192 -6.95 -9.02 -11.22
N MET A 193 -7.04 -7.80 -11.74
CA MET A 193 -6.73 -6.57 -10.99
C MET A 193 -7.63 -6.41 -9.76
N ARG A 194 -8.94 -6.63 -9.92
CA ARG A 194 -9.91 -6.58 -8.83
C ARG A 194 -9.55 -7.59 -7.74
N HIS A 195 -9.37 -8.87 -8.10
CA HIS A 195 -9.02 -9.91 -7.14
C HIS A 195 -7.66 -9.64 -6.46
N GLY A 196 -6.63 -9.28 -7.24
CA GLY A 196 -5.30 -8.98 -6.72
C GLY A 196 -5.28 -7.83 -5.71
N SER A 197 -6.02 -6.75 -5.99
CA SER A 197 -6.11 -5.58 -5.10
C SER A 197 -6.67 -5.89 -3.71
N LEU A 198 -7.44 -6.97 -3.58
CA LEU A 198 -8.06 -7.37 -2.31
C LEU A 198 -7.11 -8.20 -1.44
N VAL A 199 -6.10 -8.88 -2.02
CA VAL A 199 -5.28 -9.86 -1.29
C VAL A 199 -4.61 -9.25 -0.05
N LEU A 200 -3.86 -8.16 -0.21
CA LEU A 200 -3.21 -7.51 0.92
C LEU A 200 -4.22 -6.94 1.92
N GLN A 201 -5.33 -6.38 1.47
CA GLN A 201 -6.34 -5.84 2.38
C GLN A 201 -6.91 -6.91 3.32
N TYR A 202 -7.22 -8.10 2.80
CA TYR A 202 -7.75 -9.19 3.61
C TYR A 202 -6.68 -9.88 4.48
N LEU A 203 -5.42 -9.95 4.02
CA LEU A 203 -4.31 -10.41 4.87
C LEU A 203 -4.09 -9.47 6.07
N GLU A 204 -4.17 -8.16 5.86
CA GLU A 204 -4.03 -7.17 6.94
C GLU A 204 -5.22 -7.24 7.91
N ARG A 205 -6.45 -7.36 7.38
CA ARG A 205 -7.65 -7.51 8.20
C ARG A 205 -7.62 -8.79 9.05
N ALA A 206 -7.15 -9.90 8.46
CA ALA A 206 -6.93 -11.14 9.20
C ALA A 206 -5.91 -10.95 10.34
N ALA A 207 -4.78 -10.28 10.07
CA ALA A 207 -3.79 -9.97 11.08
C ALA A 207 -4.38 -9.11 12.22
N GLN A 208 -5.12 -8.06 11.90
CA GLN A 208 -5.78 -7.21 12.90
C GLN A 208 -6.75 -8.01 13.79
N ASN A 209 -7.54 -8.90 13.19
CA ASN A 209 -8.46 -9.77 13.91
C ASN A 209 -7.73 -10.80 14.82
N ILE A 210 -6.58 -11.33 14.37
CA ILE A 210 -5.72 -12.18 15.20
C ILE A 210 -5.15 -11.41 16.39
N LEU A 211 -4.68 -10.18 16.13
CA LEU A 211 -4.03 -9.33 17.12
C LEU A 211 -4.96 -8.90 18.25
N SER A 212 -6.27 -8.79 17.99
CA SER A 212 -7.25 -8.52 19.05
C SER A 212 -7.41 -9.70 20.01
N ASN A 213 -7.10 -10.92 19.55
CA ASN A 213 -7.23 -12.18 20.31
C ASN A 213 -8.62 -12.40 20.93
N GLU A 214 -9.67 -11.91 20.28
CA GLU A 214 -11.06 -12.11 20.72
C GLU A 214 -11.66 -13.30 19.98
N ARG A 215 -12.48 -14.12 20.67
CA ARG A 215 -13.06 -15.34 20.09
C ARG A 215 -13.81 -15.09 18.78
N HIS A 216 -14.61 -14.04 18.70
CA HIS A 216 -15.33 -13.70 17.47
C HIS A 216 -14.37 -13.31 16.34
N ASN A 217 -13.36 -12.49 16.66
CA ASN A 217 -12.40 -12.02 15.68
C ASN A 217 -11.50 -13.15 15.18
N LEU A 218 -11.21 -14.18 15.99
CA LEU A 218 -10.51 -15.38 15.52
C LEU A 218 -11.28 -16.12 14.42
N SER A 219 -12.60 -16.24 14.54
CA SER A 219 -13.43 -16.81 13.46
C SER A 219 -13.42 -15.92 12.20
N THR A 220 -13.52 -14.59 12.38
CA THR A 220 -13.44 -13.63 11.26
C THR A 220 -12.07 -13.65 10.59
N ALA A 221 -10.99 -13.85 11.35
CA ALA A 221 -9.64 -14.00 10.82
C ALA A 221 -9.51 -15.22 9.91
N VAL A 222 -10.13 -16.36 10.26
CA VAL A 222 -10.15 -17.54 9.37
C VAL A 222 -10.84 -17.22 8.05
N TRP A 223 -12.00 -16.54 8.11
CA TRP A 223 -12.70 -16.12 6.90
C TRP A 223 -11.84 -15.19 6.03
N ASP A 224 -11.27 -14.15 6.62
CA ASP A 224 -10.45 -13.16 5.90
C ASP A 224 -9.22 -13.78 5.28
N THR A 225 -8.57 -14.68 6.02
CA THR A 225 -7.42 -15.44 5.56
C THR A 225 -7.77 -16.34 4.38
N ASN A 226 -8.87 -17.10 4.49
CA ASN A 226 -9.37 -17.94 3.39
C ASN A 226 -9.71 -17.10 2.16
N PHE A 227 -10.37 -15.97 2.37
CA PHE A 227 -10.77 -15.09 1.28
C PHE A 227 -9.57 -14.46 0.57
N ALA A 228 -8.53 -14.06 1.31
CA ALA A 228 -7.28 -13.56 0.71
C ALA A 228 -6.63 -14.60 -0.21
N ALA A 229 -6.51 -15.85 0.26
CA ALA A 229 -5.98 -16.96 -0.53
C ALA A 229 -6.86 -17.25 -1.76
N GLU A 230 -8.18 -17.24 -1.59
CA GLU A 230 -9.16 -17.36 -2.69
C GLU A 230 -8.93 -16.29 -3.76
N GLN A 231 -8.77 -15.02 -3.34
CA GLN A 231 -8.55 -13.92 -4.28
C GLN A 231 -7.22 -14.06 -5.04
N ALA A 232 -6.15 -14.54 -4.38
CA ALA A 232 -4.88 -14.78 -5.04
C ALA A 232 -4.98 -15.87 -6.12
N VAL A 233 -5.65 -16.99 -5.82
CA VAL A 233 -5.88 -18.07 -6.80
C VAL A 233 -6.76 -17.60 -7.95
N LYS A 234 -7.86 -16.88 -7.68
CA LYS A 234 -8.73 -16.32 -8.72
C LYS A 234 -8.00 -15.31 -9.60
N CYS A 235 -7.15 -14.47 -9.01
CA CYS A 235 -6.28 -13.56 -9.74
C CYS A 235 -5.39 -14.31 -10.74
N TYR A 236 -4.75 -15.40 -10.31
CA TYR A 236 -3.96 -16.27 -11.18
C TYR A 236 -4.80 -16.88 -12.32
N LEU A 237 -5.93 -17.51 -12.00
CA LEU A 237 -6.78 -18.19 -12.99
C LEU A 237 -7.29 -17.22 -14.07
N HIS A 238 -7.67 -16.00 -13.69
CA HIS A 238 -8.10 -14.98 -14.64
C HIS A 238 -6.96 -14.46 -15.52
N GLN A 239 -5.72 -14.39 -15.03
CA GLN A 239 -4.56 -14.06 -15.87
C GLN A 239 -4.21 -15.20 -16.81
N ALA A 240 -4.31 -16.45 -16.34
CA ALA A 240 -4.05 -17.63 -17.14
C ALA A 240 -5.07 -17.83 -18.27
N GLN A 241 -6.29 -17.28 -18.12
CA GLN A 241 -7.42 -17.50 -19.04
C GLN A 241 -7.69 -18.98 -19.34
N THR A 242 -7.29 -19.87 -18.43
CA THR A 242 -7.29 -21.32 -18.67
C THR A 242 -8.67 -21.94 -18.50
N VAL A 243 -9.54 -21.33 -17.69
CA VAL A 243 -10.86 -21.86 -17.31
C VAL A 243 -11.83 -20.75 -16.92
N ASP A 244 -13.13 -21.06 -16.99
CA ASP A 244 -14.15 -20.27 -16.28
C ASP A 244 -13.95 -20.41 -14.77
N VAL A 245 -13.69 -19.28 -14.10
CA VAL A 245 -13.38 -19.25 -12.67
C VAL A 245 -14.67 -19.40 -11.88
N PRO A 246 -14.87 -20.51 -11.14
CA PRO A 246 -16.12 -20.71 -10.43
C PRO A 246 -16.23 -19.76 -9.23
N ASN A 247 -17.45 -19.32 -8.94
CA ASN A 247 -17.74 -18.54 -7.74
C ASN A 247 -17.86 -19.46 -6.51
N LYS A 248 -16.75 -20.08 -6.11
CA LYS A 248 -16.63 -20.96 -4.94
C LYS A 248 -15.61 -20.40 -3.95
N HIS A 249 -15.78 -20.73 -2.68
CA HIS A 249 -14.91 -20.30 -1.56
C HIS A 249 -13.86 -21.34 -1.15
N ASP A 250 -13.78 -22.44 -1.89
CA ASP A 250 -12.90 -23.56 -1.59
C ASP A 250 -11.55 -23.38 -2.31
N VAL A 251 -10.56 -22.89 -1.57
CA VAL A 251 -9.22 -22.56 -2.09
C VAL A 251 -8.53 -23.77 -2.72
N ARG A 252 -8.69 -24.96 -2.13
CA ARG A 252 -8.11 -26.21 -2.66
C ARG A 252 -8.70 -26.55 -4.02
N LYS A 253 -10.03 -26.50 -4.15
CA LYS A 253 -10.70 -26.77 -5.44
C LYS A 253 -10.31 -25.75 -6.50
N LEU A 254 -10.16 -24.47 -6.13
CA LEU A 254 -9.68 -23.44 -7.05
C LEU A 254 -8.24 -23.69 -7.49
N ALA A 255 -7.36 -24.06 -6.54
CA ALA A 255 -5.96 -24.37 -6.82
C ALA A 255 -5.80 -25.56 -7.78
N MET A 256 -6.67 -26.57 -7.69
CA MET A 256 -6.68 -27.70 -8.63
C MET A 256 -6.98 -27.28 -10.08
N LEU A 257 -7.71 -26.18 -10.29
CA LEU A 257 -7.97 -25.64 -11.63
C LEU A 257 -6.76 -24.92 -12.22
N ALA A 258 -5.79 -24.54 -11.38
CA ALA A 258 -4.64 -23.75 -11.81
C ALA A 258 -3.63 -24.54 -12.67
N ALA A 259 -3.81 -25.86 -12.82
CA ALA A 259 -3.04 -26.77 -13.70
C ALA A 259 -1.55 -26.43 -13.78
N ALA A 260 -0.94 -26.08 -12.64
CA ALA A 260 0.49 -25.88 -12.56
C ALA A 260 1.11 -27.27 -12.39
N ASP A 261 1.69 -27.80 -13.46
CA ASP A 261 2.26 -29.16 -13.52
C ASP A 261 3.30 -29.46 -12.42
N GLN A 262 3.72 -28.45 -11.63
CA GLN A 262 4.64 -28.61 -10.50
C GLN A 262 4.33 -27.58 -9.39
N THR A 263 3.21 -27.75 -8.67
CA THR A 263 2.95 -26.95 -7.47
C THR A 263 4.00 -27.31 -6.39
N PRO A 264 4.77 -26.33 -5.86
CA PRO A 264 5.79 -26.60 -4.85
C PRO A 264 5.23 -27.26 -3.59
N GLN A 265 6.05 -28.09 -2.92
CA GLN A 265 5.61 -28.85 -1.74
C GLN A 265 5.10 -27.97 -0.60
N ASP A 266 5.72 -26.82 -0.35
CA ASP A 266 5.28 -25.86 0.67
C ASP A 266 3.90 -25.29 0.37
N VAL A 267 3.62 -25.02 -0.91
CA VAL A 267 2.29 -24.58 -1.37
C VAL A 267 1.26 -25.69 -1.22
N THR A 268 1.62 -26.94 -1.54
CA THR A 268 0.73 -28.10 -1.34
C THR A 268 0.35 -28.26 0.14
N VAL A 269 1.32 -28.21 1.05
CA VAL A 269 1.08 -28.27 2.50
C VAL A 269 0.22 -27.10 2.97
N ALA A 270 0.47 -25.90 2.45
CA ALA A 270 -0.34 -24.73 2.76
C ALA A 270 -1.80 -24.92 2.30
N LEU A 271 -2.02 -25.43 1.08
CA LEU A 271 -3.35 -25.71 0.55
C LEU A 271 -4.10 -26.75 1.41
N GLU A 272 -3.42 -27.79 1.88
CA GLU A 272 -3.99 -28.80 2.79
C GLU A 272 -4.38 -28.21 4.16
N THR A 273 -3.69 -27.17 4.60
CA THR A 273 -3.97 -26.47 5.86
C THR A 273 -5.21 -25.57 5.77
N MET A 274 -5.62 -25.17 4.57
CA MET A 274 -6.78 -24.29 4.39
C MET A 274 -8.11 -24.98 4.73
N PRO A 275 -9.06 -24.27 5.38
CA PRO A 275 -10.39 -24.80 5.64
C PRO A 275 -11.13 -25.12 4.34
N SER A 276 -12.16 -25.97 4.42
CA SER A 276 -13.09 -26.09 3.30
C SER A 276 -13.89 -24.79 3.13
N GLY A 277 -14.47 -24.58 1.95
CA GLY A 277 -15.34 -23.41 1.73
C GLY A 277 -16.55 -23.40 2.66
N ALA A 278 -17.09 -24.57 3.03
CA ALA A 278 -18.17 -24.69 4.00
C ALA A 278 -17.71 -24.30 5.41
N ASP A 279 -16.53 -24.74 5.84
CA ASP A 279 -16.01 -24.39 7.16
C ASP A 279 -15.70 -22.89 7.27
N ALA A 280 -15.10 -22.29 6.22
CA ALA A 280 -14.83 -20.86 6.19
C ALA A 280 -16.12 -20.03 6.36
N ILE A 281 -17.20 -20.43 5.69
CA ILE A 281 -18.54 -19.84 5.84
C ILE A 281 -19.06 -20.07 7.26
N GLY A 282 -18.94 -21.30 7.77
CA GLY A 282 -19.40 -21.65 9.12
C GLY A 282 -18.71 -20.84 10.21
N TYR A 283 -17.41 -20.59 10.10
CA TYR A 283 -16.69 -19.68 11.00
C TYR A 283 -17.23 -18.25 10.93
N ARG A 284 -17.47 -17.72 9.72
CA ARG A 284 -17.98 -16.36 9.52
C ARG A 284 -19.34 -16.15 10.20
N TYR A 285 -20.24 -17.12 10.09
CA TYR A 285 -21.60 -17.02 10.63
C TYR A 285 -21.72 -17.59 12.06
N GLY A 286 -20.63 -18.09 12.65
CA GLY A 286 -20.66 -18.66 14.00
C GLY A 286 -21.37 -20.01 14.10
N GLU A 287 -21.48 -20.73 12.99
CA GLU A 287 -22.11 -22.06 12.91
C GLU A 287 -21.16 -23.18 13.38
N ILE A 288 -19.86 -22.88 13.48
CA ILE A 288 -18.80 -23.78 13.96
C ILE A 288 -18.17 -23.20 15.22
N SER A 289 -17.69 -24.09 16.11
CA SER A 289 -16.96 -23.69 17.32
C SER A 289 -15.78 -22.79 16.99
N THR A 290 -15.56 -21.75 17.80
CA THR A 290 -14.41 -20.84 17.64
C THR A 290 -13.08 -21.59 17.52
N PRO A 291 -12.24 -21.26 16.52
CA PRO A 291 -10.95 -21.90 16.34
C PRO A 291 -9.96 -21.46 17.43
N SER A 292 -8.97 -22.32 17.74
CA SER A 292 -7.86 -21.91 18.60
C SER A 292 -6.95 -20.91 17.89
N LEU A 293 -6.30 -20.04 18.66
CA LEU A 293 -5.32 -19.09 18.11
C LEU A 293 -4.22 -19.80 17.28
N SER A 294 -3.73 -20.95 17.74
CA SER A 294 -2.73 -21.74 17.01
C SER A 294 -3.23 -22.21 15.65
N MET A 295 -4.49 -22.64 15.55
CA MET A 295 -5.11 -23.05 14.30
C MET A 295 -5.26 -21.85 13.35
N VAL A 296 -5.76 -20.72 13.85
CA VAL A 296 -5.91 -19.49 13.04
C VAL A 296 -4.55 -19.05 12.48
N MET A 297 -3.51 -19.07 13.30
CA MET A 297 -2.15 -18.71 12.89
C MET A 297 -1.57 -19.67 11.87
N SER A 298 -1.85 -20.97 11.97
CA SER A 298 -1.47 -21.96 10.95
C SER A 298 -2.12 -21.65 9.59
N ILE A 299 -3.42 -21.35 9.59
CA ILE A 299 -4.17 -20.98 8.38
C ILE A 299 -3.65 -19.65 7.82
N TYR A 300 -3.34 -18.67 8.67
CA TYR A 300 -2.77 -17.38 8.27
C TYR A 300 -1.42 -17.54 7.55
N ARG A 301 -0.50 -18.29 8.13
CA ARG A 301 0.80 -18.59 7.51
C ARG A 301 0.64 -19.35 6.19
N ALA A 302 -0.28 -20.33 6.13
CA ALA A 302 -0.60 -21.04 4.90
C ALA A 302 -1.10 -20.09 3.80
N ALA A 303 -2.00 -19.16 4.13
CA ALA A 303 -2.48 -18.18 3.15
C ALA A 303 -1.38 -17.24 2.67
N LEU A 304 -0.42 -16.84 3.52
CA LEU A 304 0.74 -16.05 3.08
C LEU A 304 1.55 -16.77 1.99
N VAL A 305 1.79 -18.08 2.16
CA VAL A 305 2.49 -18.93 1.18
C VAL A 305 1.69 -19.04 -0.12
N ILE A 306 0.39 -19.31 -0.04
CA ILE A 306 -0.52 -19.44 -1.19
C ILE A 306 -0.59 -18.11 -1.97
N CYS A 307 -0.82 -17.00 -1.26
CA CYS A 307 -0.89 -15.66 -1.85
C CYS A 307 0.41 -15.30 -2.55
N ARG A 308 1.56 -15.52 -1.90
CA ARG A 308 2.88 -15.30 -2.51
C ARG A 308 3.01 -16.09 -3.80
N TYR A 309 2.69 -17.39 -3.77
CA TYR A 309 2.85 -18.26 -4.92
C TYR A 309 1.96 -17.83 -6.09
N TYR A 310 0.64 -17.78 -5.91
CA TYR A 310 -0.29 -17.55 -7.02
C TYR A 310 -0.20 -16.14 -7.60
N LEU A 311 0.08 -15.13 -6.77
CA LEU A 311 0.33 -13.80 -7.30
C LEU A 311 1.55 -13.80 -8.23
N ASN A 312 2.61 -14.56 -7.91
CA ASN A 312 3.89 -14.57 -8.62
C ASN A 312 4.09 -15.70 -9.64
N ALA A 313 3.15 -16.64 -9.76
CA ALA A 313 3.26 -17.77 -10.68
C ALA A 313 3.01 -17.39 -12.15
N TYR A 314 2.19 -16.36 -12.42
CA TYR A 314 1.89 -15.96 -13.79
C TYR A 314 3.10 -15.22 -14.43
N PRO A 315 3.53 -15.58 -15.65
CA PRO A 315 4.62 -14.91 -16.35
C PRO A 315 4.34 -13.41 -16.52
N ARG A 316 5.32 -12.57 -16.17
CA ARG A 316 5.17 -11.11 -16.22
C ARG A 316 6.10 -10.48 -17.24
N SER A 317 5.63 -9.41 -17.86
CA SER A 317 6.47 -8.54 -18.70
C SER A 317 7.45 -7.72 -17.87
N ILE A 318 7.08 -7.39 -16.62
CA ILE A 318 7.90 -6.59 -15.70
C ILE A 318 8.01 -7.31 -14.36
N ARG A 319 9.24 -7.46 -13.87
CA ARG A 319 9.56 -7.95 -12.53
C ARG A 319 10.15 -6.81 -11.71
N LEU A 320 9.63 -6.59 -10.51
CA LEU A 320 10.07 -5.52 -9.60
C LEU A 320 10.83 -6.06 -8.38
N ASP A 321 11.33 -7.30 -8.46
CA ASP A 321 12.05 -7.97 -7.37
C ASP A 321 13.30 -7.17 -6.98
N ASN A 322 13.27 -6.49 -5.83
CA ASN A 322 14.31 -5.57 -5.37
C ASN A 322 14.64 -4.44 -6.37
N ALA A 323 13.69 -4.07 -7.23
CA ALA A 323 13.88 -3.03 -8.23
C ALA A 323 14.07 -1.66 -7.55
N ARG A 324 15.03 -0.88 -8.09
CA ARG A 324 15.37 0.45 -7.59
C ARG A 324 15.24 1.47 -8.71
N PHE A 325 14.57 2.57 -8.41
CA PHE A 325 14.38 3.68 -9.32
C PHE A 325 14.98 4.93 -8.70
N GLN A 326 15.90 5.57 -9.40
CA GLN A 326 16.39 6.88 -9.00
C GLN A 326 15.39 7.93 -9.46
N LEU A 327 14.87 8.70 -8.52
CA LEU A 327 13.91 9.76 -8.78
C LEU A 327 14.57 11.10 -8.50
N LYS A 328 14.47 12.04 -9.46
CA LYS A 328 14.91 13.42 -9.29
C LYS A 328 13.73 14.26 -8.84
N PHE A 329 13.91 14.99 -7.74
CA PHE A 329 12.94 15.93 -7.20
C PHE A 329 13.26 17.34 -7.68
N PRO A 330 12.25 18.22 -7.82
CA PRO A 330 12.52 19.62 -8.08
C PRO A 330 13.36 20.19 -6.93
N PRO A 331 14.32 21.10 -7.21
CA PRO A 331 15.11 21.70 -6.15
C PRO A 331 14.19 22.58 -5.30
N MET A 332 13.99 22.19 -4.05
CA MET A 332 13.15 22.93 -3.10
C MET A 332 14.00 24.01 -2.40
N PRO A 333 13.43 25.18 -2.07
CA PRO A 333 14.10 26.19 -1.26
C PRO A 333 14.51 25.60 0.10
N SER A 334 15.75 25.89 0.54
CA SER A 334 16.41 25.30 1.72
C SER A 334 15.68 25.51 3.06
N ASN A 335 14.69 26.40 3.10
CA ASN A 335 13.93 26.73 4.31
C ASN A 335 12.82 25.71 4.62
N ILE A 336 12.44 24.87 3.66
CA ILE A 336 11.34 23.89 3.79
C ILE A 336 11.85 22.47 4.09
N THR A 337 13.12 22.19 3.79
CA THR A 337 13.79 20.92 4.11
C THR A 337 14.06 20.70 5.61
N ARG A 338 13.62 21.60 6.50
CA ARG A 338 13.90 21.55 7.95
C ARG A 338 12.83 20.92 8.83
N SER A 339 11.70 20.46 8.29
CA SER A 339 10.78 19.63 9.07
C SER A 339 10.75 18.21 8.51
N LYS A 340 10.98 17.21 9.38
CA LYS A 340 10.82 15.76 9.15
C LYS A 340 12.04 15.00 8.63
N SER A 341 13.19 15.21 9.24
CA SER A 341 14.16 14.12 9.44
C SER A 341 14.07 13.68 10.89
N ASP A 342 13.16 12.75 11.18
CA ASP A 342 13.19 11.80 12.30
C ASP A 342 12.40 10.54 11.90
#